data_AF-A0A419E4N2-F1
#
_entry.id   AF-A0A419E4N2-F1
#
_cell.length_a   1.000
_cell.length_b   1.000
_cell.length_c   1.000
_cell.angle_alpha   90.00
_cell.angle_beta   90.00
_cell.angle_gamma   90.00
#
_symmetry.space_group_name_H-M   'P 1'
#
loop_
_entity.id
_entity.type
_entity.pdbx_description
1 polymer ?
#
loop_
_entity_poly.entity_id
_entity_poly.type
_entity_poly.pdbx_seq_one_letter_code
_entity_poly.pdbx_strand_id
1 'polypeptide(L)'
;MKKKPTHSQKSPAQAMVEFALVLPILLLLIYGLLEVGRLLFIYSSVVSAARQASRYGSTTGVNAAGTFRYRDCDGMRDAAQRVGFIDNFADADIEIWHDEGEGVNQVSYCPPGQAIDATFTPTTGNINRVRVRVHTQYTPIVPILPLEPFEIESVSARTILVSVPIIITAAPQGWNPNNSPIPPDTATATITLTPSETPTASPTGTATNTPTATRTPTITRTPTITFTPSKTGTPTKTGTPTSTGTATGTALACDVRHGDLKTSPFGMTIFNNNATVVVHITQIQVYWNPSSPAGQKLKTINLGGTLIWSSETTGSPLVVSSFIGDVSIAAGGNKLLQVGFEKNYKSTGIEQIIVDFAENGCPTLDSNDNSQLQ
;
A
#
# COMPACT_ATOMS: atom_id res chain seq x y z
N MET A 1 -16.96 72.42 -54.06
CA MET A 1 -16.31 71.12 -54.36
C MET A 1 -16.08 70.36 -53.05
N LYS A 2 -16.82 69.28 -52.78
CA LYS A 2 -16.58 68.42 -51.60
C LYS A 2 -15.51 67.38 -51.96
N LYS A 3 -14.34 67.43 -51.30
CA LYS A 3 -13.28 66.43 -51.46
C LYS A 3 -13.76 65.11 -50.84
N LYS A 4 -13.73 64.04 -51.64
CA LYS A 4 -14.04 62.66 -51.23
C LYS A 4 -12.84 62.11 -50.44
N PRO A 5 -13.02 61.55 -49.23
CA PRO A 5 -11.89 61.01 -48.47
C PRO A 5 -11.39 59.75 -49.16
N THR A 6 -10.12 59.76 -49.55
CA THR A 6 -9.40 58.59 -50.08
C THR A 6 -9.17 57.61 -48.94
N HIS A 7 -9.82 56.45 -49.03
CA HIS A 7 -9.64 55.36 -48.09
C HIS A 7 -8.20 54.83 -48.23
N SER A 8 -7.35 55.11 -47.25
CA SER A 8 -6.00 54.54 -47.16
C SER A 8 -6.12 53.02 -47.15
N GLN A 9 -5.63 52.35 -48.19
CA GLN A 9 -5.58 50.89 -48.23
C GLN A 9 -4.46 50.47 -47.28
N LYS A 10 -4.82 49.80 -46.18
CA LYS A 10 -3.85 49.19 -45.26
C LYS A 10 -2.97 48.24 -46.07
N SER A 11 -1.67 48.48 -46.06
CA SER A 11 -0.73 47.75 -46.90
C SER A 11 -0.50 46.34 -46.37
N PRO A 12 -0.56 45.30 -47.22
CA PRO A 12 -0.38 43.89 -46.81
C PRO A 12 1.00 43.61 -46.20
N ALA A 13 1.99 44.47 -46.46
CA ALA A 13 3.34 44.36 -45.90
C ALA A 13 3.38 44.56 -44.37
N GLN A 14 2.52 45.42 -43.81
CA GLN A 14 2.50 45.64 -42.36
C GLN A 14 2.00 44.40 -41.60
N ALA A 15 0.98 43.73 -42.13
CA ALA A 15 0.44 42.50 -41.55
C ALA A 15 1.47 41.35 -41.56
N MET A 16 2.34 41.28 -42.59
CA MET A 16 3.42 40.28 -42.62
C MET A 16 4.47 40.51 -41.53
N VAL A 17 4.81 41.77 -41.24
CA VAL A 17 5.79 42.11 -40.19
C VAL A 17 5.22 41.85 -38.80
N GLU A 18 3.95 42.22 -38.56
CA GLU A 18 3.27 41.92 -37.29
C GLU A 18 3.18 40.41 -37.05
N PHE A 19 2.86 39.62 -38.08
CA PHE A 19 2.86 38.16 -37.97
C PHE A 19 4.26 37.58 -37.71
N ALA A 20 5.29 38.09 -38.40
CA ALA A 20 6.67 37.62 -38.24
C ALA A 20 7.23 37.90 -36.84
N LEU A 21 6.75 38.94 -36.14
CA LEU A 21 7.15 39.24 -34.75
C LEU A 21 6.35 38.46 -33.71
N VAL A 22 5.07 38.18 -33.96
CA VAL A 22 4.23 37.42 -33.03
C VAL A 22 4.51 35.91 -33.12
N LEU A 23 4.83 35.39 -34.31
CA LEU A 23 5.04 33.96 -34.53
C LEU A 23 6.10 33.34 -33.60
N PRO A 24 7.31 33.90 -33.41
CA PRO A 24 8.32 33.32 -32.52
C PRO A 24 7.87 33.27 -31.05
N ILE A 25 7.17 34.31 -30.58
CA ILE A 25 6.64 34.39 -29.21
C ILE A 25 5.53 33.37 -29.02
N LEU A 26 4.62 33.27 -30.00
CA LEU A 26 3.54 32.28 -30.00
C LEU A 26 4.09 30.86 -30.00
N LEU A 27 5.10 30.58 -30.82
CA LEU A 27 5.76 29.27 -30.86
C LEU A 27 6.44 28.95 -29.53
N LEU A 28 7.16 29.91 -28.92
CA LEU A 28 7.77 29.72 -27.60
C LEU A 28 6.72 29.38 -26.54
N LEU A 29 5.59 30.09 -26.54
CA LEU A 29 4.48 29.82 -25.61
C LEU A 29 3.91 28.40 -25.81
N ILE A 30 3.65 28.00 -27.06
CA ILE A 30 3.13 26.66 -27.36
C ILE A 30 4.15 25.58 -26.95
N TYR A 31 5.43 25.76 -27.25
CA TYR A 31 6.47 24.82 -26.81
C TYR A 31 6.58 24.77 -25.30
N GLY A 32 6.49 25.90 -24.60
CA GLY A 32 6.48 25.93 -23.13
C GLY A 32 5.32 25.12 -22.53
N LEU A 33 4.11 25.26 -23.10
CA LEU A 33 2.95 24.46 -22.67
C LEU A 33 3.13 22.96 -22.98
N LEU A 34 3.69 22.62 -24.15
CA LEU A 34 3.98 21.23 -24.51
C LEU A 34 5.04 20.62 -23.59
N GLU A 35 6.08 21.37 -23.22
CA GLU A 35 7.16 20.90 -22.37
C GLU A 35 6.66 20.64 -20.94
N VAL A 36 5.87 21.56 -20.37
CA VAL A 36 5.22 21.34 -19.06
C VAL A 36 4.22 20.18 -19.11
N GLY A 37 3.44 20.06 -20.19
CA GLY A 37 2.52 18.95 -20.37
C GLY A 37 3.25 17.59 -20.43
N ARG A 38 4.35 17.53 -21.17
CA ARG A 38 5.20 16.34 -21.26
C ARG A 38 5.83 16.00 -19.91
N LEU A 39 6.35 16.99 -19.18
CA LEU A 39 6.89 16.80 -17.84
C LEU A 39 5.87 16.16 -16.88
N LEU A 40 4.66 16.72 -16.81
CA LEU A 40 3.59 16.19 -15.95
C LEU A 40 3.17 14.78 -16.36
N PHE A 41 3.14 14.50 -17.66
CA PHE A 41 2.85 13.18 -18.18
C PHE A 41 3.91 12.15 -17.75
N ILE A 42 5.19 12.47 -17.93
CA ILE A 42 6.33 11.62 -17.53
C ILE A 42 6.27 11.35 -16.02
N TYR A 43 6.09 12.39 -15.21
CA TYR A 43 5.94 12.24 -13.75
C TYR A 43 4.79 11.29 -13.38
N SER A 44 3.61 11.45 -13.98
CA SER A 44 2.47 10.56 -13.75
C SER A 44 2.75 9.12 -14.20
N SER A 45 3.51 8.93 -15.29
CA SER A 45 3.92 7.63 -15.80
C SER A 45 4.84 6.92 -14.81
N VAL A 46 5.89 7.59 -14.33
CA VAL A 46 6.85 7.06 -13.32
C VAL A 46 6.13 6.67 -12.03
N VAL A 47 5.23 7.52 -11.52
CA VAL A 47 4.42 7.23 -10.31
C VAL A 47 3.53 6.01 -10.52
N SER A 48 2.92 5.89 -11.70
CA SER A 48 2.05 4.75 -12.03
C SER A 48 2.87 3.46 -12.16
N ALA A 49 4.05 3.52 -12.77
CA ALA A 49 4.95 2.38 -12.99
C ALA A 49 5.39 1.77 -11.66
N ALA A 50 5.91 2.57 -10.73
CA ALA A 50 6.29 2.11 -9.39
C ALA A 50 5.12 1.48 -8.64
N ARG A 51 3.91 2.07 -8.76
CA ARG A 51 2.70 1.55 -8.13
C ARG A 51 2.24 0.21 -8.73
N GLN A 52 2.30 0.02 -10.04
CA GLN A 52 1.88 -1.23 -10.66
C GLN A 52 2.87 -2.37 -10.38
N ALA A 53 4.17 -2.09 -10.44
CA ALA A 53 5.20 -3.07 -10.12
C ALA A 53 5.09 -3.56 -8.66
N SER A 54 5.00 -2.64 -7.70
CA SER A 54 4.80 -3.02 -6.28
C SER A 54 3.48 -3.75 -6.05
N ARG A 55 2.39 -3.39 -6.76
CA ARG A 55 1.11 -4.12 -6.71
C ARG A 55 1.28 -5.56 -7.14
N TYR A 56 1.90 -5.76 -8.29
CA TYR A 56 2.17 -7.08 -8.84
C TYR A 56 2.93 -7.94 -7.84
N GLY A 57 4.07 -7.45 -7.33
CA GLY A 57 4.92 -8.19 -6.39
C GLY A 57 4.23 -8.50 -5.06
N SER A 58 3.36 -7.61 -4.56
CA SER A 58 2.63 -7.81 -3.30
C SER A 58 1.44 -8.78 -3.39
N THR A 59 1.03 -9.15 -4.61
CA THR A 59 -0.17 -9.98 -4.80
C THR A 59 0.09 -11.42 -4.36
N THR A 60 -0.90 -12.04 -3.73
CA THR A 60 -0.83 -13.44 -3.31
C THR A 60 -0.88 -14.40 -4.49
N GLY A 61 -0.27 -15.58 -4.32
CA GLY A 61 -0.29 -16.64 -5.31
C GLY A 61 0.90 -16.63 -6.27
N VAL A 62 0.73 -17.33 -7.38
CA VAL A 62 1.78 -17.60 -8.37
C VAL A 62 1.42 -17.00 -9.74
N ASN A 63 2.43 -16.82 -10.59
CA ASN A 63 2.23 -16.51 -12.00
C ASN A 63 1.89 -17.78 -12.80
N ALA A 64 1.70 -17.65 -14.11
CA ALA A 64 1.35 -18.77 -14.97
C ALA A 64 2.43 -19.89 -15.01
N ALA A 65 3.68 -19.55 -14.68
CA ALA A 65 4.80 -20.49 -14.61
C ALA A 65 4.96 -21.15 -13.22
N GLY A 66 4.09 -20.83 -12.24
CA GLY A 66 4.16 -21.38 -10.88
C GLY A 66 5.12 -20.63 -9.95
N THR A 67 5.70 -19.51 -10.37
CA THR A 67 6.57 -18.67 -9.54
C THR A 67 5.73 -17.73 -8.68
N PHE A 68 6.00 -17.65 -7.38
CA PHE A 68 5.33 -16.67 -6.52
C PHE A 68 5.55 -15.24 -7.03
N ARG A 69 4.51 -14.41 -7.01
CA ARG A 69 4.55 -13.05 -7.58
C ARG A 69 5.62 -12.15 -6.94
N TYR A 70 5.87 -12.32 -5.65
CA TYR A 70 6.92 -11.59 -4.97
C TYR A 70 8.33 -12.00 -5.42
N ARG A 71 8.50 -13.18 -6.04
CA ARG A 71 9.75 -13.72 -6.63
C ARG A 71 9.94 -13.38 -8.11
N ASP A 72 8.89 -12.90 -8.75
CA ASP A 72 8.79 -12.74 -10.20
C ASP A 72 9.24 -11.34 -10.63
N CYS A 73 10.55 -11.18 -10.81
CA CYS A 73 11.18 -9.93 -11.17
C CYS A 73 10.70 -9.41 -12.53
N ASP A 74 10.64 -10.28 -13.53
CA ASP A 74 10.14 -9.92 -14.87
C ASP A 74 8.68 -9.47 -14.80
N GLY A 75 7.84 -10.20 -14.07
CA GLY A 75 6.44 -9.81 -13.91
C GLY A 75 6.26 -8.44 -13.24
N MET A 76 7.13 -8.07 -12.30
CA MET A 76 7.15 -6.72 -11.71
C MET A 76 7.63 -5.65 -12.71
N ARG A 77 8.67 -5.92 -13.50
CA ARG A 77 9.16 -5.00 -14.53
C ARG A 77 8.17 -4.82 -15.67
N ASP A 78 7.59 -5.91 -16.16
CA ASP A 78 6.52 -5.88 -17.15
C ASP A 78 5.33 -5.05 -16.63
N ALA A 79 5.01 -5.13 -15.34
CA ALA A 79 3.96 -4.33 -14.74
C ALA A 79 4.28 -2.83 -14.72
N ALA A 80 5.54 -2.44 -14.51
CA ALA A 80 5.99 -1.06 -14.67
C ALA A 80 5.98 -0.61 -16.13
N GLN A 81 6.49 -1.44 -17.05
CA GLN A 81 6.62 -1.11 -18.47
C GLN A 81 5.26 -0.98 -19.16
N ARG A 82 4.25 -1.78 -18.78
CA ARG A 82 2.89 -1.70 -19.35
C ARG A 82 2.20 -0.34 -19.17
N VAL A 83 2.60 0.47 -18.20
CA VAL A 83 2.02 1.81 -18.00
C VAL A 83 2.86 2.93 -18.64
N GLY A 84 4.07 2.61 -19.11
CA GLY A 84 4.91 3.50 -19.89
C GLY A 84 4.43 3.58 -21.33
N PHE A 85 3.55 4.54 -21.65
CA PHE A 85 3.06 4.72 -23.03
C PHE A 85 4.04 5.51 -23.90
N ILE A 86 4.74 6.49 -23.32
CA ILE A 86 5.71 7.36 -24.03
C ILE A 86 7.14 7.02 -23.65
N ASP A 87 7.39 6.75 -22.37
CA ASP A 87 8.69 6.30 -21.88
C ASP A 87 8.70 4.78 -21.79
N ASN A 88 9.63 4.15 -22.49
CA ASN A 88 9.93 2.75 -22.28
C ASN A 88 10.99 2.66 -21.17
N PHE A 89 10.56 2.33 -19.95
CA PHE A 89 11.46 2.15 -18.82
C PHE A 89 12.35 0.93 -19.06
N ALA A 90 13.66 1.14 -19.16
CA ALA A 90 14.59 0.02 -19.24
C ALA A 90 14.61 -0.72 -17.89
N ASP A 91 15.05 -1.97 -17.89
CA ASP A 91 15.16 -2.76 -16.65
C ASP A 91 16.07 -2.09 -15.60
N ALA A 92 17.06 -1.33 -16.05
CA ALA A 92 17.97 -0.57 -15.20
C ALA A 92 17.29 0.60 -14.47
N ASP A 93 16.22 1.13 -15.07
CA ASP A 93 15.45 2.26 -14.55
C ASP A 93 14.46 1.83 -13.44
N ILE A 94 14.31 0.51 -13.24
CA ILE A 94 13.37 -0.11 -12.30
C ILE A 94 14.17 -0.84 -11.23
N GLU A 95 14.40 -0.17 -10.11
CA GLU A 95 15.04 -0.76 -8.94
C GLU A 95 13.98 -1.40 -8.05
N ILE A 96 14.20 -2.67 -7.70
CA ILE A 96 13.32 -3.42 -6.81
C ILE A 96 14.13 -3.78 -5.57
N TRP A 97 13.50 -3.71 -4.40
CA TRP A 97 14.07 -4.21 -3.16
C TRP A 97 12.97 -4.64 -2.21
N HIS A 98 13.35 -5.33 -1.14
CA HIS A 98 12.45 -5.57 -0.02
C HIS A 98 12.91 -4.80 1.21
N ASP A 99 11.96 -4.44 2.06
CA ASP A 99 12.19 -3.85 3.37
C ASP A 99 11.18 -4.38 4.40
N GLU A 100 11.40 -4.06 5.67
CA GLU A 100 10.46 -4.37 6.78
C GLU A 100 9.89 -3.08 7.41
N GLY A 101 10.07 -1.95 6.73
CA GLY A 101 9.89 -0.62 7.31
C GLY A 101 10.79 0.39 6.62
N GLU A 102 10.43 1.69 6.68
CA GLU A 102 11.32 2.70 6.11
C GLU A 102 12.68 2.67 6.82
N GLY A 103 13.76 2.53 6.06
CA GLY A 103 15.11 2.49 6.63
C GLY A 103 15.52 1.16 7.31
N VAL A 104 14.66 0.14 7.33
CA VAL A 104 14.93 -1.13 8.02
C VAL A 104 15.11 -2.26 7.00
N ASN A 105 16.24 -2.98 7.11
CA ASN A 105 16.52 -4.20 6.34
C ASN A 105 16.29 -4.03 4.82
N GLN A 106 16.71 -2.88 4.26
CA GLN A 106 16.63 -2.65 2.83
C GLN A 106 17.65 -3.52 2.11
N VAL A 107 17.18 -4.54 1.42
CA VAL A 107 18.02 -5.47 0.68
C VAL A 107 17.60 -5.41 -0.78
N SER A 108 18.52 -4.94 -1.61
CA SER A 108 18.34 -4.94 -3.07
C SER A 108 18.07 -6.37 -3.54
N TYR A 109 17.07 -6.49 -4.40
CA TYR A 109 16.44 -7.76 -4.75
C TYR A 109 15.92 -7.62 -6.19
N CYS A 110 16.11 -8.63 -7.05
CA CYS A 110 15.91 -8.48 -8.50
C CYS A 110 16.79 -7.37 -9.15
N PRO A 111 18.12 -7.53 -9.24
CA PRO A 111 18.96 -6.72 -10.12
C PRO A 111 18.47 -6.72 -11.58
N PRO A 112 18.75 -5.66 -12.36
CA PRO A 112 18.31 -5.55 -13.75
C PRO A 112 18.65 -6.79 -14.60
N GLY A 113 17.70 -7.25 -15.42
CA GLY A 113 17.84 -8.45 -16.26
C GLY A 113 17.70 -9.80 -15.54
N GLN A 114 17.51 -9.82 -14.22
CA GLN A 114 17.16 -11.05 -13.51
C GLN A 114 15.66 -11.33 -13.61
N ALA A 115 15.30 -12.53 -14.08
CA ALA A 115 13.90 -12.93 -14.29
C ALA A 115 13.16 -13.33 -13.01
N ILE A 116 13.84 -14.09 -12.15
CA ILE A 116 13.28 -14.65 -10.92
C ILE A 116 14.35 -14.55 -9.84
N ASP A 117 13.94 -14.22 -8.62
CA ASP A 117 14.79 -14.29 -7.45
C ASP A 117 14.24 -15.32 -6.46
N ALA A 118 14.95 -16.44 -6.34
CA ALA A 118 14.58 -17.56 -5.49
C ALA A 118 15.08 -17.41 -4.04
N THR A 119 15.93 -16.43 -3.76
CA THR A 119 16.61 -16.28 -2.48
C THR A 119 15.70 -15.65 -1.43
N PHE A 120 14.82 -14.75 -1.88
CA PHE A 120 13.92 -14.05 -0.98
C PHE A 120 12.75 -14.94 -0.56
N THR A 121 12.59 -15.08 0.75
CA THR A 121 11.45 -15.75 1.37
C THR A 121 10.84 -14.79 2.38
N PRO A 122 9.65 -14.22 2.10
CA PRO A 122 9.00 -13.30 3.02
C PRO A 122 8.59 -14.03 4.30
N THR A 123 8.72 -13.33 5.41
CA THR A 123 8.39 -13.82 6.75
C THR A 123 6.88 -14.02 6.87
N THR A 124 6.48 -15.07 7.58
CA THR A 124 5.07 -15.44 7.81
C THR A 124 4.24 -14.38 8.56
N GLY A 125 4.91 -13.41 9.21
CA GLY A 125 4.27 -12.28 9.90
C GLY A 125 3.80 -11.15 8.98
N ASN A 126 3.91 -11.28 7.66
CA ASN A 126 3.54 -10.24 6.68
C ASN A 126 4.24 -8.88 6.94
N ILE A 127 5.48 -8.92 7.46
CA ILE A 127 6.27 -7.71 7.76
C ILE A 127 7.05 -7.20 6.56
N ASN A 128 7.35 -8.09 5.60
CA ASN A 128 8.13 -7.73 4.43
C ASN A 128 7.27 -6.98 3.41
N ARG A 129 7.83 -5.92 2.85
CA ARG A 129 7.21 -5.12 1.79
C ARG A 129 8.11 -5.14 0.56
N VAL A 130 7.49 -5.24 -0.62
CA VAL A 130 8.17 -4.95 -1.88
C VAL A 130 8.20 -3.45 -2.09
N ARG A 131 9.39 -2.89 -2.31
CA ARG A 131 9.60 -1.52 -2.75
C ARG A 131 10.11 -1.50 -4.17
N VAL A 132 9.56 -0.59 -4.95
CA VAL A 132 9.99 -0.35 -6.33
C VAL A 132 10.25 1.14 -6.48
N ARG A 133 11.45 1.50 -6.93
CA ARG A 133 11.78 2.81 -7.47
C ARG A 133 11.77 2.71 -8.98
N VAL A 134 11.11 3.65 -9.62
CA VAL A 134 11.26 3.89 -11.05
C VAL A 134 11.87 5.28 -11.20
N HIS A 135 12.91 5.38 -12.02
CA HIS A 135 13.53 6.66 -12.34
C HIS A 135 13.64 6.85 -13.86
N THR A 136 13.69 8.09 -14.31
CA THR A 136 13.92 8.41 -15.73
C THR A 136 14.53 9.80 -15.85
N GLN A 137 15.31 10.03 -16.90
CA GLN A 137 15.93 11.33 -17.14
C GLN A 137 15.03 12.20 -18.03
N TYR A 138 14.66 13.37 -17.51
CA TYR A 138 13.96 14.37 -18.28
C TYR A 138 14.95 15.26 -19.05
N THR A 139 14.96 15.16 -20.38
CA THR A 139 15.74 16.03 -21.26
C THR A 139 14.81 16.99 -22.01
N PRO A 140 14.96 18.33 -21.88
CA PRO A 140 14.12 19.26 -22.62
C PRO A 140 14.26 19.12 -24.14
N ILE A 141 13.14 19.17 -24.87
CA ILE A 141 13.17 19.08 -26.35
C ILE A 141 13.82 20.33 -26.97
N VAL A 142 13.56 21.49 -26.35
CA VAL A 142 14.02 22.78 -26.85
C VAL A 142 14.94 23.42 -25.81
N PRO A 143 16.25 23.55 -26.08
CA PRO A 143 17.22 24.08 -25.12
C PRO A 143 17.18 25.62 -24.99
N ILE A 144 16.03 26.26 -25.27
CA ILE A 144 15.86 27.72 -25.20
C ILE A 144 15.89 28.21 -23.75
N LEU A 145 15.43 27.39 -22.79
CA LEU A 145 15.63 27.63 -21.37
C LEU A 145 16.83 26.80 -20.88
N PRO A 146 17.69 27.35 -20.00
CA PRO A 146 18.80 26.63 -19.38
C PRO A 146 18.28 25.68 -18.29
N LEU A 147 17.45 24.71 -18.68
CA LEU A 147 17.09 23.59 -17.83
C LEU A 147 18.06 22.46 -18.14
N GLU A 148 18.94 22.18 -17.19
CA GLU A 148 19.78 20.99 -17.25
C GLU A 148 18.88 19.73 -17.14
N PRO A 149 19.23 18.62 -17.81
CA PRO A 149 18.53 17.37 -17.62
C PRO A 149 18.49 16.99 -16.15
N PHE A 150 17.33 16.59 -15.66
CA PHE A 150 17.16 16.17 -14.27
C PHE A 150 16.42 14.84 -14.20
N GLU A 151 16.62 14.15 -13.08
CA GLU A 151 16.01 12.85 -12.85
C GLU A 151 14.63 13.00 -12.21
N ILE A 152 13.67 12.24 -12.74
CA ILE A 152 12.34 12.09 -12.16
C ILE A 152 12.28 10.68 -11.59
N GLU A 153 12.16 10.58 -10.27
CA GLU A 153 12.00 9.30 -9.58
C GLU A 153 10.68 9.22 -8.80
N SER A 154 10.18 7.99 -8.64
CA SER A 154 9.07 7.69 -7.73
C SER A 154 9.28 6.34 -7.08
N VAL A 155 9.00 6.26 -5.77
CA VAL A 155 9.08 5.03 -4.99
C VAL A 155 7.69 4.62 -4.51
N SER A 156 7.36 3.34 -4.64
CA SER A 156 6.13 2.76 -4.09
C SER A 156 6.44 1.48 -3.32
N ALA A 157 5.81 1.33 -2.15
CA ALA A 157 5.98 0.19 -1.25
C ALA A 157 4.65 -0.52 -1.02
N ARG A 158 4.66 -1.86 -0.96
CA ARG A 158 3.49 -2.68 -0.60
C ARG A 158 3.87 -3.93 0.18
N THR A 159 3.10 -4.20 1.24
CA THR A 159 3.26 -5.41 2.06
C THR A 159 2.97 -6.67 1.27
N ILE A 160 3.84 -7.67 1.39
CA ILE A 160 3.65 -8.99 0.80
C ILE A 160 2.86 -9.84 1.80
N LEU A 161 1.72 -10.37 1.36
CA LEU A 161 0.91 -11.26 2.18
C LEU A 161 1.32 -12.72 1.89
N VAL A 162 1.84 -13.41 2.89
CA VAL A 162 2.28 -14.81 2.79
C VAL A 162 1.21 -15.74 3.33
N SER A 163 0.65 -15.40 4.48
CA SER A 163 -0.39 -16.19 5.13
C SER A 163 -1.35 -15.29 5.88
N VAL A 164 -2.65 -15.61 5.78
CA VAL A 164 -3.71 -15.03 6.60
C VAL A 164 -4.37 -16.21 7.33
N PRO A 165 -4.33 -16.26 8.67
CA PRO A 165 -5.02 -17.32 9.39
C PRO A 165 -6.53 -17.17 9.20
N ILE A 166 -7.19 -18.24 8.76
CA ILE A 166 -8.65 -18.32 8.70
C ILE A 166 -9.12 -19.14 9.90
N ILE A 167 -9.76 -18.48 10.86
CA ILE A 167 -10.32 -19.16 12.04
C ILE A 167 -11.76 -19.54 11.72
N ILE A 168 -12.04 -20.84 11.63
CA ILE A 168 -13.40 -21.38 11.56
C ILE A 168 -13.89 -21.69 12.99
N THR A 169 -14.89 -20.95 13.46
CA THR A 169 -15.43 -21.07 14.83
C THR A 169 -16.46 -22.20 14.99
N ALA A 170 -16.91 -22.79 13.89
CA ALA A 170 -17.67 -24.04 13.88
C ALA A 170 -17.49 -24.74 12.51
N ALA A 171 -17.36 -26.06 12.52
CA ALA A 171 -17.48 -26.83 11.29
C ALA A 171 -18.91 -26.63 10.71
N PRO A 172 -19.09 -26.55 9.38
CA PRO A 172 -20.42 -26.60 8.79
C PRO A 172 -21.18 -27.81 9.33
N GLN A 173 -22.43 -27.62 9.78
CA GLN A 173 -23.26 -28.72 10.30
C GLN A 173 -23.28 -29.87 9.29
N GLY A 174 -22.68 -31.02 9.66
CA GLY A 174 -22.61 -32.22 8.82
C GLY A 174 -21.20 -32.69 8.44
N TRP A 175 -20.13 -31.96 8.78
CA TRP A 175 -18.77 -32.43 8.50
C TRP A 175 -18.32 -33.53 9.48
N ASN A 176 -18.15 -34.75 8.98
CA ASN A 176 -17.53 -35.87 9.69
C ASN A 176 -16.12 -36.13 9.12
N PRO A 177 -15.04 -35.94 9.90
CA PRO A 177 -13.66 -36.13 9.45
C PRO A 177 -13.34 -37.55 8.99
N ASN A 178 -14.15 -38.55 9.39
CA ASN A 178 -13.89 -39.96 9.10
C ASN A 178 -14.67 -40.50 7.90
N ASN A 179 -15.61 -39.72 7.33
CA ASN A 179 -16.48 -40.16 6.23
C ASN A 179 -16.51 -39.22 5.01
N SER A 180 -15.67 -38.17 4.97
CA SER A 180 -15.47 -37.46 3.69
C SER A 180 -14.44 -38.21 2.87
N PRO A 181 -14.75 -38.68 1.64
CA PRO A 181 -13.70 -39.02 0.71
C PRO A 181 -12.84 -37.77 0.56
N ILE A 182 -11.56 -37.87 0.93
CA ILE A 182 -10.55 -36.86 0.62
C ILE A 182 -10.69 -36.62 -0.88
N PRO A 183 -11.19 -35.46 -1.35
CA PRO A 183 -11.08 -35.14 -2.75
C PRO A 183 -9.57 -35.10 -3.01
N PRO A 184 -9.05 -35.76 -4.06
CA PRO A 184 -7.68 -35.52 -4.47
C PRO A 184 -7.47 -34.00 -4.59
N ASP A 185 -6.32 -33.50 -4.13
CA ASP A 185 -5.86 -32.12 -4.23
C ASP A 185 -5.88 -31.65 -5.69
N THR A 186 -7.05 -31.35 -6.22
CA THR A 186 -7.28 -30.92 -7.60
C THR A 186 -8.47 -29.96 -7.68
N ALA A 187 -8.69 -29.17 -6.64
CA ALA A 187 -9.42 -27.92 -6.80
C ALA A 187 -8.48 -26.88 -7.42
N THR A 188 -8.21 -27.01 -8.72
CA THR A 188 -7.82 -25.85 -9.52
C THR A 188 -9.00 -24.89 -9.46
N ALA A 189 -8.90 -23.85 -8.63
CA ALA A 189 -9.82 -22.74 -8.68
C ALA A 189 -9.76 -22.16 -10.10
N THR A 190 -10.76 -22.48 -10.93
CA THR A 190 -10.94 -21.80 -12.20
C THR A 190 -11.42 -20.41 -11.85
N ILE A 191 -10.49 -19.45 -11.91
CA ILE A 191 -10.82 -18.04 -11.79
C ILE A 191 -11.66 -17.72 -13.04
N THR A 192 -12.98 -17.68 -12.91
CA THR A 192 -13.80 -17.01 -13.92
C THR A 192 -13.42 -15.54 -13.83
N LEU A 193 -12.55 -15.10 -14.74
CA LEU A 193 -12.31 -13.68 -14.94
C LEU A 193 -13.65 -13.07 -15.35
N THR A 194 -14.33 -12.42 -14.42
CA THR A 194 -15.30 -11.41 -14.79
C THR A 194 -14.52 -10.40 -15.63
N PRO A 195 -14.86 -10.17 -16.91
CA PRO A 195 -14.18 -9.16 -17.69
C PRO A 195 -14.20 -7.86 -16.90
N SER A 196 -13.01 -7.36 -16.57
CA SER A 196 -12.82 -6.01 -16.06
C SER A 196 -13.63 -5.09 -16.95
N GLU A 197 -14.50 -4.26 -16.38
CA GLU A 197 -15.15 -3.21 -17.15
C GLU A 197 -14.06 -2.44 -17.90
N THR A 198 -14.11 -2.54 -19.22
CA THR A 198 -13.33 -1.72 -20.13
C THR A 198 -13.60 -0.28 -19.72
N PRO A 199 -12.58 0.57 -19.47
CA PRO A 199 -12.81 1.99 -19.26
C PRO A 199 -13.59 2.50 -20.47
N THR A 200 -14.84 2.90 -20.24
CA THR A 200 -15.68 3.49 -21.27
C THR A 200 -14.95 4.74 -21.77
N ALA A 201 -14.58 4.73 -23.05
CA ALA A 201 -14.00 5.88 -23.70
C ALA A 201 -14.98 7.06 -23.53
N SER A 202 -14.55 8.09 -22.81
CA SER A 202 -15.26 9.36 -22.77
C SER A 202 -15.37 9.88 -24.21
N PRO A 203 -16.56 10.27 -24.70
CA PRO A 203 -16.72 10.69 -26.08
C PRO A 203 -15.80 11.89 -26.37
N THR A 204 -14.81 11.64 -27.22
CA THR A 204 -13.99 12.68 -27.85
C THR A 204 -14.93 13.55 -28.66
N GLY A 205 -15.09 14.82 -28.28
CA GLY A 205 -15.86 15.78 -29.06
C GLY A 205 -15.18 16.00 -30.42
N THR A 206 -15.73 15.39 -31.47
CA THR A 206 -15.33 15.64 -32.85
C THR A 206 -15.73 17.07 -33.23
N ALA A 207 -14.76 17.94 -33.48
CA ALA A 207 -15.01 19.22 -34.13
C ALA A 207 -15.18 19.01 -35.64
N THR A 208 -16.42 19.02 -36.12
CA THR A 208 -16.73 19.05 -37.56
C THR A 208 -16.70 20.51 -38.04
N ASN A 209 -15.66 20.86 -38.79
CA ASN A 209 -15.60 22.11 -39.54
C ASN A 209 -16.18 21.90 -40.94
N THR A 210 -17.30 22.55 -41.25
CA THR A 210 -17.67 22.90 -42.64
C THR A 210 -18.23 24.32 -42.65
N PRO A 211 -17.58 25.30 -43.30
CA PRO A 211 -18.16 26.61 -43.52
C PRO A 211 -19.03 26.58 -44.79
N THR A 212 -20.24 27.13 -44.71
CA THR A 212 -20.98 27.57 -45.91
C THR A 212 -21.37 29.01 -45.68
N ALA A 213 -20.84 29.90 -46.53
CA ALA A 213 -21.08 31.33 -46.48
C ALA A 213 -22.37 31.70 -47.21
N THR A 214 -23.29 32.40 -46.54
CA THR A 214 -24.28 33.25 -47.21
C THR A 214 -24.47 34.54 -46.40
N ARG A 215 -24.32 35.68 -47.09
CA ARG A 215 -24.41 37.04 -46.55
C ARG A 215 -25.88 37.47 -46.46
N THR A 216 -26.25 38.22 -45.42
CA THR A 216 -26.94 39.54 -45.41
C THR A 216 -27.25 39.93 -43.95
N PRO A 217 -27.07 41.20 -43.54
CA PRO A 217 -27.06 41.58 -42.12
C PRO A 217 -28.45 41.92 -41.59
N THR A 218 -28.72 41.58 -40.33
CA THR A 218 -29.74 42.27 -39.54
C THR A 218 -29.17 42.50 -38.15
N ILE A 219 -29.04 43.77 -37.81
CA ILE A 219 -28.71 44.29 -36.49
C ILE A 219 -29.78 43.77 -35.52
N THR A 220 -29.40 43.25 -34.35
CA THR A 220 -30.00 43.59 -33.03
C THR A 220 -29.51 42.65 -31.92
N ARG A 221 -28.85 43.29 -30.92
CA ARG A 221 -28.59 42.92 -29.52
C ARG A 221 -27.57 41.82 -29.19
N THR A 222 -26.43 42.33 -28.70
CA THR A 222 -25.42 41.73 -27.83
C THR A 222 -26.01 40.79 -26.75
N PRO A 223 -25.58 39.52 -26.70
CA PRO A 223 -25.44 38.79 -25.45
C PRO A 223 -23.98 38.87 -25.00
N THR A 224 -23.73 39.58 -23.90
CA THR A 224 -22.48 39.52 -23.16
C THR A 224 -22.34 38.12 -22.60
N ILE A 225 -21.37 37.34 -23.08
CA ILE A 225 -20.99 36.08 -22.43
C ILE A 225 -20.14 36.46 -21.21
N THR A 226 -20.80 36.65 -20.07
CA THR A 226 -20.14 36.73 -18.77
C THR A 226 -19.89 35.30 -18.32
N PHE A 227 -18.63 34.91 -18.14
CA PHE A 227 -18.30 33.70 -17.39
C PHE A 227 -18.78 33.90 -15.96
N THR A 228 -19.88 33.25 -15.59
CA THR A 228 -20.27 33.10 -14.20
C THR A 228 -19.29 32.14 -13.55
N PRO A 229 -18.52 32.54 -12.52
CA PRO A 229 -17.75 31.57 -11.74
C PRO A 229 -18.74 30.58 -11.12
N SER A 230 -18.53 29.29 -11.38
CA SER A 230 -19.23 28.24 -10.65
C SER A 230 -18.91 28.41 -9.18
N LYS A 231 -19.95 28.66 -8.36
CA LYS A 231 -19.82 28.75 -6.91
C LYS A 231 -19.26 27.43 -6.39
N THR A 232 -18.02 27.47 -5.94
CA THR A 232 -17.50 26.57 -4.90
C THR A 232 -18.51 26.55 -3.76
N GLY A 233 -19.04 25.38 -3.44
CA GLY A 233 -19.88 25.22 -2.25
C GLY A 233 -19.06 25.59 -1.02
N THR A 234 -19.33 26.76 -0.45
CA THR A 234 -18.89 27.12 0.90
C THR A 234 -19.48 26.10 1.87
N PRO A 235 -18.70 25.56 2.82
CA PRO A 235 -19.21 24.63 3.82
C PRO A 235 -20.38 25.27 4.57
N THR A 236 -21.54 24.62 4.52
CA THR A 236 -22.68 24.99 5.37
C THR A 236 -22.24 24.80 6.81
N LYS A 237 -22.27 25.88 7.59
CA LYS A 237 -22.15 25.83 9.04
C LYS A 237 -23.42 25.16 9.57
N THR A 238 -23.41 23.84 9.65
CA THR A 238 -24.48 23.07 10.26
C THR A 238 -24.45 23.33 11.77
N GLY A 239 -25.61 23.68 12.32
CA GLY A 239 -25.76 24.18 13.69
C GLY A 239 -25.18 23.25 14.75
N THR A 240 -24.74 23.87 15.84
CA THR A 240 -24.40 23.20 17.10
C THR A 240 -25.51 22.21 17.46
N PRO A 241 -25.24 20.90 17.53
CA PRO A 241 -26.18 19.98 18.15
C PRO A 241 -26.28 20.34 19.63
N THR A 242 -27.48 20.73 20.05
CA THR A 242 -27.89 20.78 21.45
C THR A 242 -27.52 19.45 22.11
N SER A 243 -26.82 19.51 23.25
CA SER A 243 -26.50 18.35 24.08
C SER A 243 -27.78 17.58 24.37
N THR A 244 -27.98 16.51 23.62
CA THR A 244 -29.09 15.57 23.79
C THR A 244 -28.46 14.31 24.32
N GLY A 245 -28.96 13.86 25.47
CA GLY A 245 -28.28 13.00 26.44
C GLY A 245 -27.43 11.89 25.84
N THR A 246 -26.20 11.79 26.34
CA THR A 246 -25.28 10.67 26.17
C THR A 246 -26.01 9.36 26.45
N ALA A 247 -26.47 8.69 25.39
CA ALA A 247 -26.58 7.25 25.44
C ALA A 247 -25.14 6.74 25.48
N THR A 248 -24.77 6.18 26.64
CA THR A 248 -23.55 5.40 26.86
C THR A 248 -23.56 4.19 25.93
N GLY A 249 -23.20 4.40 24.68
CA GLY A 249 -22.86 3.37 23.71
C GLY A 249 -21.34 3.26 23.70
N THR A 250 -20.80 2.51 24.65
CA THR A 250 -19.39 2.15 24.75
C THR A 250 -18.90 1.64 23.40
N ALA A 251 -17.99 2.35 22.74
CA ALA A 251 -17.11 1.70 21.79
C ALA A 251 -16.32 0.68 22.62
N LEU A 252 -16.59 -0.61 22.47
CA LEU A 252 -15.69 -1.65 22.96
C LEU A 252 -14.43 -1.60 22.10
N ALA A 253 -13.61 -0.57 22.33
CA ALA A 253 -12.19 -0.63 22.04
C ALA A 253 -11.64 -1.76 22.91
N CYS A 254 -10.97 -2.72 22.30
CA CYS A 254 -10.44 -3.83 23.05
C CYS A 254 -9.39 -3.33 24.07
N ASP A 255 -9.63 -3.59 25.35
CA ASP A 255 -8.73 -3.21 26.44
C ASP A 255 -8.01 -4.45 26.99
N VAL A 256 -6.80 -4.67 26.51
CA VAL A 256 -5.87 -5.68 27.04
C VAL A 256 -4.71 -4.98 27.73
N ARG A 257 -4.25 -5.55 28.83
CA ARG A 257 -3.12 -5.05 29.64
C ARG A 257 -2.21 -6.20 30.05
N HIS A 258 -1.01 -5.88 30.53
CA HIS A 258 -0.11 -6.87 31.09
C HIS A 258 0.32 -6.53 32.53
N GLY A 259 0.72 -7.55 33.28
CA GLY A 259 1.44 -7.38 34.54
C GLY A 259 2.95 -7.24 34.30
N ASP A 260 3.71 -7.03 35.36
CA ASP A 260 5.17 -7.03 35.29
C ASP A 260 5.70 -8.31 34.61
N LEU A 261 6.67 -8.15 33.71
CA LEU A 261 7.48 -9.27 33.26
C LEU A 261 8.33 -9.78 34.41
N LYS A 262 8.09 -11.03 34.83
CA LYS A 262 8.94 -11.74 35.77
C LYS A 262 9.89 -12.63 34.98
N THR A 263 11.10 -12.84 35.50
CA THR A 263 12.09 -13.75 34.91
C THR A 263 12.24 -15.04 35.72
N SER A 264 11.49 -15.16 36.82
CA SER A 264 11.40 -16.37 37.66
C SER A 264 10.04 -16.43 38.38
N PRO A 265 9.06 -17.21 37.89
CA PRO A 265 9.07 -17.85 36.57
C PRO A 265 9.09 -16.81 35.44
N PHE A 266 9.66 -17.16 34.29
CA PHE A 266 9.69 -16.25 33.15
C PHE A 266 8.29 -16.10 32.55
N GLY A 267 7.72 -14.90 32.56
CA GLY A 267 6.36 -14.69 32.07
C GLY A 267 5.74 -13.40 32.56
N MET A 268 4.54 -13.12 32.03
CA MET A 268 3.71 -11.98 32.44
C MET A 268 2.26 -12.42 32.56
N THR A 269 1.47 -11.76 33.40
CA THR A 269 0.01 -11.94 33.40
C THR A 269 -0.61 -11.10 32.31
N ILE A 270 -1.50 -11.66 31.51
CA ILE A 270 -2.30 -10.92 30.52
C ILE A 270 -3.69 -10.72 31.10
N PHE A 271 -4.17 -9.47 31.07
CA PHE A 271 -5.48 -9.08 31.53
C PHE A 271 -6.37 -8.70 30.34
N ASN A 272 -7.57 -9.28 30.30
CA ASN A 272 -8.62 -8.90 29.39
C ASN A 272 -9.65 -8.06 30.15
N ASN A 273 -9.54 -6.73 30.05
CA ASN A 273 -10.44 -5.79 30.75
C ASN A 273 -11.73 -5.53 29.95
N ASN A 274 -11.94 -6.23 28.83
CA ASN A 274 -13.19 -6.15 28.10
C ASN A 274 -14.33 -6.77 28.91
N ALA A 275 -15.47 -6.09 28.99
CA ALA A 275 -16.62 -6.55 29.76
C ALA A 275 -17.37 -7.74 29.12
N THR A 276 -17.29 -7.89 27.79
CA THR A 276 -18.09 -8.87 27.03
C THR A 276 -17.31 -9.62 25.95
N VAL A 277 -16.09 -9.20 25.64
CA VAL A 277 -15.29 -9.76 24.55
C VAL A 277 -14.28 -10.75 25.12
N VAL A 278 -14.33 -11.99 24.65
CA VAL A 278 -13.25 -12.96 24.85
C VAL A 278 -12.15 -12.63 23.84
N VAL A 279 -10.91 -12.53 24.31
CA VAL A 279 -9.76 -12.27 23.42
C VAL A 279 -8.99 -13.55 23.13
N HIS A 280 -8.44 -13.68 21.92
CA HIS A 280 -7.67 -14.83 21.49
C HIS A 280 -6.27 -14.40 21.03
N ILE A 281 -5.23 -15.02 21.60
CA ILE A 281 -3.85 -14.73 21.20
C ILE A 281 -3.58 -15.32 19.81
N THR A 282 -3.07 -14.50 18.89
CA THR A 282 -2.68 -14.92 17.54
C THR A 282 -1.18 -15.17 17.43
N GLN A 283 -0.39 -14.43 18.21
CA GLN A 283 1.06 -14.49 18.14
C GLN A 283 1.69 -14.15 19.49
N ILE A 284 2.74 -14.88 19.84
CA ILE A 284 3.59 -14.61 21.01
C ILE A 284 5.03 -14.54 20.52
N GLN A 285 5.67 -13.40 20.74
CA GLN A 285 7.10 -13.23 20.50
C GLN A 285 7.82 -13.21 21.84
N VAL A 286 8.95 -13.90 21.92
CA VAL A 286 9.75 -13.96 23.14
C VAL A 286 11.17 -13.54 22.79
N TYR A 287 11.69 -12.55 23.49
CA TYR A 287 13.08 -12.14 23.43
C TYR A 287 13.78 -12.58 24.71
N TRP A 288 14.86 -13.34 24.55
CA TRP A 288 15.69 -13.84 25.64
C TRP A 288 17.14 -13.95 25.17
N ASN A 289 18.09 -14.09 26.11
CA ASN A 289 19.48 -14.33 25.76
C ASN A 289 19.74 -15.85 25.58
N PRO A 290 19.97 -16.36 24.35
CA PRO A 290 20.24 -17.78 24.13
C PRO A 290 21.60 -18.24 24.69
N SER A 291 22.43 -17.30 25.13
CA SER A 291 23.73 -17.58 25.76
C SER A 291 23.68 -17.64 27.29
N SER A 292 22.51 -17.47 27.91
CA SER A 292 22.34 -17.36 29.37
C SER A 292 21.45 -18.48 29.95
N PRO A 293 21.93 -19.74 30.04
CA PRO A 293 23.28 -20.24 29.74
C PRO A 293 23.49 -20.67 28.27
N ALA A 294 24.74 -20.89 27.83
CA ALA A 294 25.06 -21.16 26.43
C ALA A 294 24.23 -22.30 25.79
N GLY A 295 23.66 -22.02 24.62
CA GLY A 295 22.80 -22.95 23.89
C GLY A 295 21.42 -23.15 24.51
N GLN A 296 20.92 -22.14 25.22
CA GLN A 296 19.58 -22.14 25.82
C GLN A 296 18.50 -21.95 24.76
N LYS A 297 17.47 -22.78 24.85
CA LYS A 297 16.34 -22.80 23.93
C LYS A 297 15.01 -22.57 24.64
N LEU A 298 14.09 -21.93 23.94
CA LEU A 298 12.68 -21.88 24.30
C LEU A 298 12.12 -23.32 24.22
N LYS A 299 11.51 -23.82 25.31
CA LYS A 299 11.05 -25.21 25.41
C LYS A 299 9.53 -25.32 25.48
N THR A 300 8.88 -24.47 26.27
CA THR A 300 7.41 -24.49 26.45
C THR A 300 6.85 -23.10 26.59
N ILE A 301 5.59 -22.92 26.21
CA ILE A 301 4.77 -21.77 26.61
C ILE A 301 3.47 -22.31 27.20
N ASN A 302 3.12 -21.83 28.39
CA ASN A 302 1.87 -22.15 29.07
C ASN A 302 1.03 -20.89 29.25
N LEU A 303 -0.28 -21.00 29.09
CA LEU A 303 -1.23 -19.92 29.36
C LEU A 303 -2.24 -20.39 30.41
N GLY A 304 -2.30 -19.71 31.56
CA GLY A 304 -3.17 -20.11 32.67
C GLY A 304 -2.88 -21.52 33.19
N GLY A 305 -1.63 -21.98 33.08
CA GLY A 305 -1.20 -23.33 33.46
C GLY A 305 -1.44 -24.42 32.39
N THR A 306 -2.06 -24.09 31.26
CA THR A 306 -2.25 -25.02 30.13
C THR A 306 -1.10 -24.89 29.14
N LEU A 307 -0.52 -26.01 28.69
CA LEU A 307 0.51 -26.01 27.65
C LEU A 307 -0.09 -25.59 26.31
N ILE A 308 0.36 -24.46 25.77
CA ILE A 308 -0.10 -23.93 24.47
C ILE A 308 0.94 -24.09 23.36
N TRP A 309 2.22 -24.32 23.71
CA TRP A 309 3.27 -24.59 22.75
C TRP A 309 4.43 -25.36 23.39
N SER A 310 5.05 -26.27 22.64
CA SER A 310 6.29 -26.95 23.01
C SER A 310 7.14 -27.25 21.78
N SER A 311 8.46 -27.31 21.94
CA SER A 311 9.40 -27.72 20.88
C SER A 311 10.21 -28.94 21.33
N GLU A 312 10.31 -29.95 20.46
CA GLU A 312 11.06 -31.19 20.75
C GLU A 312 12.40 -31.28 20.03
N THR A 313 12.60 -30.69 18.85
CA THR A 313 13.91 -30.69 18.18
C THR A 313 14.08 -29.51 17.21
N THR A 314 15.25 -28.87 17.29
CA THR A 314 15.88 -28.03 16.23
C THR A 314 15.36 -26.62 15.92
N GLY A 315 14.75 -25.91 16.86
CA GLY A 315 14.64 -24.45 16.72
C GLY A 315 13.92 -23.78 17.89
N SER A 316 14.43 -22.65 18.35
CA SER A 316 13.68 -21.75 19.23
C SER A 316 13.17 -20.60 18.39
N PRO A 317 11.92 -20.65 17.93
CA PRO A 317 11.39 -19.57 17.13
C PRO A 317 11.28 -18.32 18.00
N LEU A 318 11.65 -17.17 17.44
CA LEU A 318 11.40 -15.86 18.05
C LEU A 318 9.89 -15.52 18.08
N VAL A 319 9.10 -16.20 17.24
CA VAL A 319 7.67 -15.97 17.04
C VAL A 319 6.92 -17.30 17.06
N VAL A 320 5.91 -17.39 17.93
CA VAL A 320 5.00 -18.53 18.04
C VAL A 320 3.61 -18.10 17.65
N SER A 321 3.07 -18.68 16.57
CA SER A 321 1.74 -18.39 16.03
C SER A 321 0.89 -19.64 15.79
N SER A 322 1.40 -20.82 16.20
CA SER A 322 0.68 -22.08 16.17
C SER A 322 0.63 -22.64 17.59
N PHE A 323 -0.58 -22.88 18.09
CA PHE A 323 -0.82 -23.29 19.46
C PHE A 323 -1.54 -24.63 19.52
N ILE A 324 -1.13 -25.48 20.45
CA ILE A 324 -1.70 -26.81 20.70
C ILE A 324 -2.79 -26.80 21.80
N GLY A 325 -3.01 -25.66 22.44
CA GLY A 325 -3.94 -25.50 23.57
C GLY A 325 -4.77 -24.22 23.48
N ASP A 326 -5.71 -24.05 24.42
CA ASP A 326 -6.59 -22.89 24.48
C ASP A 326 -5.82 -21.59 24.78
N VAL A 327 -5.87 -20.66 23.81
CA VAL A 327 -5.25 -19.33 23.86
C VAL A 327 -6.26 -18.20 24.09
N SER A 328 -7.48 -18.54 24.48
CA SER A 328 -8.50 -17.54 24.82
C SER A 328 -8.32 -17.00 26.24
N ILE A 329 -8.74 -15.75 26.45
CA ILE A 329 -8.85 -15.12 27.77
C ILE A 329 -10.26 -14.55 27.87
N ALA A 330 -11.05 -15.09 28.80
CA ALA A 330 -12.44 -14.69 28.99
C ALA A 330 -12.57 -13.18 29.29
N ALA A 331 -13.72 -12.61 28.94
CA ALA A 331 -14.06 -11.23 29.27
C ALA A 331 -13.92 -10.97 30.78
N GLY A 332 -13.24 -9.89 31.16
CA GLY A 332 -12.92 -9.55 32.55
C GLY A 332 -11.93 -10.49 33.24
N GLY A 333 -11.36 -11.45 32.49
CA GLY A 333 -10.45 -12.47 33.01
C GLY A 333 -8.98 -12.12 32.86
N ASN A 334 -8.13 -12.94 33.46
CA ASN A 334 -6.69 -12.90 33.25
C ASN A 334 -6.11 -14.31 33.13
N LYS A 335 -4.97 -14.44 32.46
CA LYS A 335 -4.20 -15.68 32.42
C LYS A 335 -2.70 -15.36 32.54
N LEU A 336 -1.97 -16.14 33.33
CA LEU A 336 -0.51 -16.08 33.37
C LEU A 336 0.06 -16.71 32.10
N LEU A 337 0.77 -15.92 31.31
CA LEU A 337 1.59 -16.41 30.21
C LEU A 337 2.98 -16.73 30.74
N GLN A 338 3.33 -18.01 30.77
CA GLN A 338 4.58 -18.51 31.32
C GLN A 338 5.43 -19.19 30.24
N VAL A 339 6.67 -18.74 30.13
CA VAL A 339 7.68 -19.30 29.25
C VAL A 339 8.59 -20.25 30.03
N GLY A 340 8.82 -21.41 29.43
CA GLY A 340 9.74 -22.43 29.93
C GLY A 340 10.95 -22.59 29.00
N PHE A 341 12.11 -22.71 29.63
CA PHE A 341 13.40 -22.85 28.99
C PHE A 341 13.95 -24.27 29.19
N GLU A 342 14.72 -24.76 28.23
CA GLU A 342 15.37 -26.08 28.30
C GLU A 342 16.31 -26.26 29.51
N LYS A 343 17.13 -25.25 29.84
CA LYS A 343 17.97 -25.19 31.04
C LYS A 343 17.50 -24.05 31.94
N ASN A 344 18.14 -23.91 33.10
CA ASN A 344 17.84 -22.85 34.08
C ASN A 344 18.27 -21.47 33.54
N TYR A 345 17.34 -20.76 32.92
CA TYR A 345 17.56 -19.43 32.36
C TYR A 345 18.02 -18.43 33.42
N LYS A 346 18.97 -17.55 33.05
CA LYS A 346 19.40 -16.42 33.88
C LYS A 346 19.08 -15.12 33.15
N SER A 347 18.33 -14.24 33.83
CA SER A 347 17.98 -12.91 33.32
C SER A 347 19.23 -12.06 33.05
N THR A 348 19.16 -11.25 32.01
CA THR A 348 20.23 -10.40 31.48
C THR A 348 19.77 -8.97 31.17
N GLY A 349 18.48 -8.67 31.36
CA GLY A 349 17.89 -7.34 31.18
C GLY A 349 17.39 -7.05 29.76
N ILE A 350 17.46 -8.01 28.85
CA ILE A 350 16.94 -7.90 27.47
C ILE A 350 15.63 -8.67 27.27
N GLU A 351 15.05 -9.18 28.36
CA GLU A 351 13.87 -10.02 28.29
C GLU A 351 12.65 -9.20 27.86
N GLN A 352 11.90 -9.72 26.89
CA GLN A 352 10.67 -9.10 26.42
C GLN A 352 9.69 -10.17 25.93
N ILE A 353 8.41 -9.94 26.14
CA ILE A 353 7.34 -10.73 25.54
C ILE A 353 6.39 -9.77 24.84
N ILE A 354 6.08 -10.07 23.58
CA ILE A 354 5.10 -9.33 22.77
C ILE A 354 3.94 -10.26 22.42
N VAL A 355 2.71 -9.79 22.55
CA VAL A 355 1.49 -10.60 22.32
C VAL A 355 0.51 -9.86 21.42
N ASP A 356 0.11 -10.51 20.34
CA ASP A 356 -0.93 -10.01 19.42
C ASP A 356 -2.24 -10.79 19.61
N PHE A 357 -3.37 -10.12 19.35
CA PHE A 357 -4.71 -10.66 19.52
C PHE A 357 -5.49 -10.73 18.20
N ALA A 358 -6.50 -11.59 18.13
CA ALA A 358 -7.33 -11.78 16.94
C ALA A 358 -8.41 -10.70 16.82
N GLU A 359 -8.84 -10.14 17.95
CA GLU A 359 -9.97 -9.22 18.01
C GLU A 359 -9.61 -7.85 17.44
N ASN A 360 -10.48 -7.34 16.58
CA ASN A 360 -10.28 -6.07 15.92
C ASN A 360 -10.21 -4.93 16.94
N GLY A 361 -9.15 -4.13 16.86
CA GLY A 361 -8.92 -3.00 17.76
C GLY A 361 -8.25 -3.36 19.08
N CYS A 362 -7.80 -4.59 19.30
CA CYS A 362 -6.89 -4.88 20.41
C CYS A 362 -5.49 -4.33 20.11
N PRO A 363 -4.87 -3.57 21.02
CA PRO A 363 -3.47 -3.22 20.90
C PRO A 363 -2.58 -4.46 21.08
N THR A 364 -1.42 -4.45 20.43
CA THR A 364 -0.32 -5.39 20.73
C THR A 364 0.18 -5.12 22.15
N LEU A 365 0.30 -6.16 22.97
CA LEU A 365 0.93 -6.05 24.27
C LEU A 365 2.44 -6.19 24.15
N ASP A 366 3.18 -5.31 24.80
CA ASP A 366 4.63 -5.34 24.91
C ASP A 366 5.04 -5.18 26.37
N SER A 367 5.71 -6.19 26.95
CA SER A 367 6.18 -6.13 28.35
C SER A 367 7.00 -4.90 28.72
N ASN A 368 7.64 -4.26 27.74
CA ASN A 368 8.48 -3.08 27.96
C ASN A 368 7.67 -1.77 27.91
N ASP A 369 6.42 -1.80 27.46
CA ASP A 369 5.54 -0.63 27.45
C ASP A 369 4.83 -0.46 28.80
N ASN A 370 5.44 0.34 29.67
CA ASN A 370 4.87 0.64 30.99
C ASN A 370 3.47 1.29 30.95
N SER A 371 3.02 1.83 29.81
CA SER A 371 1.66 2.38 29.67
C SER A 371 0.58 1.30 29.59
N GLN A 372 0.98 0.05 29.36
CA GLN A 372 0.12 -1.12 29.26
C GLN A 372 0.09 -1.95 30.55
N LEU A 373 0.83 -1.53 31.58
CA LEU A 373 0.80 -2.13 32.91
C LEU A 373 -0.56 -1.92 33.58
N GLN A 374 -1.01 -2.95 34.30
CA GLN A 374 -2.22 -2.92 35.14
C GLN A 374 -1.90 -2.93 36.63
#